data_AF-A0A7J8NMG7-F1
#
_entry.id   AF-A0A7J8NMG7-F1
#
_cell.length_a   1.000
_cell.length_b   1.000
_cell.length_c   1.000
_cell.angle_alpha   90.00
_cell.angle_beta   90.00
_cell.angle_gamma   90.00
#
_symmetry.space_group_name_H-M   'P 1'
#
loop_
_entity.id
_entity.type
_entity.pdbx_description
1 polymer ?
#
loop_
_entity_poly.entity_id
_entity_poly.type
_entity_poly.pdbx_seq_one_letter_code
_entity_poly.pdbx_strand_id
1 'polypeptide(L)'
;MEFKQNKFLSAEKQIVTANPDINTIELCDDDEFMVLACDGIWDCMSSQTLVDFIHDQLKSESKLSVVCERVLDKCLAPSTATGEGCDNMTMILVQFKKPIKSTSSAEEQSSNSESTETEPKLEGNAEK
;
A
#
# COMPACT_ATOMS: atom_id res chain seq x y z
N MET A 1 17.77 33.20 11.37
CA MET A 1 17.69 32.43 10.10
C MET A 1 18.65 33.05 9.10
N GLU A 2 19.86 32.50 8.97
CA GLU A 2 20.94 33.12 8.17
C GLU A 2 21.10 32.52 6.77
N PHE A 3 20.39 31.44 6.43
CA PHE A 3 20.63 30.69 5.19
C PHE A 3 20.09 31.34 3.89
N LYS A 4 19.29 32.40 4.01
CA LYS A 4 18.59 33.07 2.89
C LYS A 4 18.81 34.59 2.84
N GLN A 5 19.85 35.08 3.51
CA GLN A 5 20.07 36.53 3.70
C GLN A 5 21.18 37.12 2.80
N ASN A 6 21.78 36.34 1.90
CA ASN A 6 22.84 36.85 1.04
C ASN A 6 22.26 37.84 0.01
N LYS A 7 22.54 39.13 0.22
CA LYS A 7 22.04 40.24 -0.62
C LYS A 7 22.60 40.26 -2.04
N PHE A 8 23.63 39.48 -2.33
CA PHE A 8 24.28 39.40 -3.64
C PHE A 8 23.81 38.20 -4.48
N LEU A 9 22.97 37.33 -3.91
CA LEU A 9 22.43 36.15 -4.58
C LEU A 9 20.91 36.26 -4.73
N SER A 10 20.38 35.72 -5.81
CA SER A 10 18.94 35.54 -5.99
C SER A 10 18.39 34.48 -5.02
N ALA A 11 17.07 34.38 -4.88
CA ALA A 11 16.43 33.49 -3.91
C ALA A 11 16.80 32.01 -4.15
N GLU A 12 16.93 31.63 -5.41
CA GLU A 12 17.26 30.26 -5.83
C GLU A 12 18.74 29.90 -5.67
N LYS A 13 19.61 30.91 -5.51
CA LYS A 13 21.07 30.73 -5.34
C LYS A 13 21.52 30.86 -3.89
N GLN A 14 20.60 31.01 -2.94
CA GLN A 14 20.92 31.00 -1.51
C GLN A 14 21.45 29.63 -1.08
N ILE A 15 22.11 29.57 0.08
CA ILE A 15 22.65 28.31 0.65
C ILE A 15 21.53 27.26 0.81
N VAL A 16 20.34 27.72 1.24
CA VAL A 16 19.13 26.91 1.24
C VAL A 16 18.11 27.59 0.33
N THR A 17 17.69 26.89 -0.71
CA THR A 17 16.71 27.38 -1.68
C THR A 17 15.31 26.80 -1.43
N ALA A 18 14.28 27.55 -1.83
CA ALA A 18 12.90 27.06 -1.90
C ALA A 18 12.46 26.84 -3.36
N ASN A 19 13.40 26.86 -4.31
CA ASN A 19 13.16 26.57 -5.71
C ASN A 19 13.10 25.04 -5.92
N PRO A 20 11.94 24.47 -6.28
CA PRO A 20 11.81 23.03 -6.46
C PRO A 20 12.35 22.57 -7.82
N ASP A 21 12.74 21.31 -7.90
CA ASP A 21 12.90 20.61 -9.17
C ASP A 21 11.54 20.13 -9.66
N ILE A 22 11.26 20.32 -10.96
CA ILE A 22 9.98 19.96 -11.57
C ILE A 22 10.24 18.99 -12.72
N ASN A 23 9.67 17.80 -12.62
CA ASN A 23 9.63 16.80 -13.68
C ASN A 23 8.18 16.49 -14.04
N THR A 24 7.89 16.36 -15.33
CA THR A 24 6.56 15.98 -15.84
C THR A 24 6.70 14.66 -16.58
N ILE A 25 5.89 13.68 -16.20
CA ILE A 25 5.87 12.33 -16.78
C ILE A 25 4.42 12.05 -17.19
N GLU A 26 4.23 11.62 -18.43
CA GLU A 26 2.94 11.12 -18.90
C GLU A 26 2.76 9.68 -18.44
N LEU A 27 1.62 9.39 -17.78
CA LEU A 27 1.29 8.04 -17.35
C LEU A 27 0.97 7.16 -18.56
N CYS A 28 1.45 5.92 -18.53
CA CYS A 28 1.19 4.88 -19.51
C CYS A 28 0.41 3.72 -18.89
N ASP A 29 0.07 2.73 -19.72
CA ASP A 29 -0.76 1.63 -19.26
C ASP A 29 -0.07 0.67 -18.29
N ASP A 30 1.27 0.68 -18.29
CA ASP A 30 2.14 -0.17 -17.46
C ASP A 30 2.42 0.45 -16.07
N ASP A 31 2.01 1.69 -15.82
CA ASP A 31 2.20 2.34 -14.52
C ASP A 31 1.21 1.79 -13.48
N GLU A 32 1.75 1.06 -12.49
CA GLU A 32 0.93 0.40 -11.47
C GLU A 32 0.55 1.34 -10.32
N PHE A 33 1.54 2.03 -9.76
CA PHE A 33 1.39 2.89 -8.59
C PHE A 33 2.53 3.91 -8.47
N MET A 34 2.32 4.94 -7.64
CA MET A 34 3.31 5.92 -7.23
C MET A 34 3.44 5.94 -5.70
N VAL A 35 4.67 6.08 -5.23
CA VAL A 35 5.00 6.24 -3.81
C VAL A 35 5.68 7.58 -3.57
N LEU A 36 5.24 8.28 -2.52
CA LEU A 36 5.89 9.47 -1.98
C LEU A 36 6.21 9.19 -0.51
N ALA A 37 7.44 9.39 -0.07
CA ALA A 37 7.85 9.17 1.31
C ALA A 37 8.93 10.16 1.75
N CYS A 38 9.08 10.36 3.07
CA CYS A 38 10.20 11.11 3.64
C CYS A 38 11.46 10.25 3.78
N ASP A 39 12.58 10.90 4.10
CA ASP A 39 13.89 10.30 4.38
C ASP A 39 13.84 9.19 5.43
N GLY A 40 13.01 9.29 6.46
CA GLY A 40 12.82 8.21 7.44
C GLY A 40 12.47 6.83 6.83
N ILE A 41 11.87 6.79 5.64
CA ILE A 41 11.67 5.54 4.86
C ILE A 41 12.86 5.26 3.94
N TRP A 42 13.33 6.27 3.20
CA TRP A 42 14.39 6.10 2.19
C TRP A 42 15.77 5.78 2.79
N ASP A 43 16.00 6.13 4.05
CA ASP A 43 17.19 5.75 4.80
C ASP A 43 17.18 4.25 5.15
N CYS A 44 16.00 3.61 5.19
CA CYS A 44 15.84 2.19 5.54
C CYS A 44 15.72 1.28 4.30
N MET A 45 15.21 1.81 3.19
CA MET A 45 14.91 1.04 2.00
C MET A 45 15.32 1.78 0.72
N SER A 46 16.02 1.09 -0.17
CA SER A 46 16.26 1.60 -1.53
C SER A 46 14.94 1.72 -2.30
N SER A 47 14.92 2.58 -3.33
CA SER A 47 13.74 2.77 -4.18
C SER A 47 13.19 1.45 -4.73
N GLN A 48 14.04 0.59 -5.28
CA GLN A 48 13.59 -0.68 -5.85
C GLN A 48 13.11 -1.66 -4.78
N THR A 49 13.80 -1.73 -3.62
CA THR A 49 13.37 -2.60 -2.52
C THR A 49 12.00 -2.22 -2.00
N LEU A 50 11.69 -0.92 -1.91
CA LEU A 50 10.37 -0.46 -1.50
C LEU A 50 9.31 -0.79 -2.55
N VAL A 51 9.58 -0.53 -3.83
CA VAL A 51 8.68 -0.83 -4.94
C VAL A 51 8.35 -2.33 -5.00
N ASP A 52 9.36 -3.20 -4.94
CA ASP A 52 9.17 -4.66 -4.98
C ASP A 52 8.31 -5.14 -3.80
N PHE A 53 8.55 -4.59 -2.61
CA PHE A 53 7.78 -4.91 -1.43
C PHE A 53 6.31 -4.47 -1.58
N ILE A 54 6.05 -3.23 -2.00
CA ILE A 54 4.69 -2.72 -2.22
C ILE A 54 3.97 -3.56 -3.28
N HIS A 55 4.63 -3.83 -4.42
CA HIS A 55 4.06 -4.64 -5.50
C HIS A 55 3.65 -6.03 -4.98
N ASP A 56 4.48 -6.67 -4.16
CA ASP A 56 4.13 -7.97 -3.57
C ASP A 56 2.96 -7.88 -2.56
N GLN A 57 2.92 -6.85 -1.72
CA GLN A 57 1.82 -6.63 -0.78
C GLN A 57 0.48 -6.42 -1.51
N LEU A 58 0.48 -5.68 -2.62
CA LEU A 58 -0.73 -5.39 -3.41
C LEU A 58 -1.34 -6.61 -4.10
N LYS A 59 -0.63 -7.75 -4.19
CA LYS A 59 -1.20 -9.01 -4.71
C LYS A 59 -2.25 -9.60 -3.77
N SER A 60 -2.17 -9.31 -2.48
CA SER A 60 -3.02 -9.93 -1.45
C SER A 60 -3.81 -8.93 -0.59
N GLU A 61 -3.37 -7.66 -0.54
CA GLU A 61 -4.03 -6.62 0.23
C GLU A 61 -4.64 -5.55 -0.69
N SER A 62 -5.89 -5.17 -0.40
CA SER A 62 -6.64 -4.19 -1.19
C SER A 62 -6.72 -2.81 -0.50
N LYS A 63 -6.48 -2.75 0.80
CA LYS A 63 -6.44 -1.50 1.57
C LYS A 63 -5.03 -0.93 1.54
N LEU A 64 -4.84 0.13 0.76
CA LEU A 64 -3.55 0.81 0.64
C LEU A 64 -2.98 1.27 1.99
N SER A 65 -3.85 1.64 2.95
CA SER A 65 -3.41 2.02 4.30
C SER A 65 -2.68 0.88 5.02
N VAL A 66 -3.15 -0.36 4.86
CA VAL A 66 -2.50 -1.55 5.45
C VAL A 66 -1.16 -1.81 4.79
N VAL A 67 -1.05 -1.58 3.47
CA VAL A 67 0.23 -1.67 2.76
C VAL A 67 1.20 -0.62 3.28
N CYS A 68 0.74 0.62 3.53
CA CYS A 68 1.55 1.66 4.13
C CYS A 68 2.03 1.30 5.54
N GLU A 69 1.14 0.76 6.39
CA GLU A 69 1.48 0.28 7.73
C GLU A 69 2.58 -0.79 7.68
N ARG A 70 2.47 -1.76 6.76
CA ARG A 70 3.49 -2.81 6.59
C ARG A 70 4.85 -2.27 6.13
N VAL A 71 4.87 -1.20 5.32
CA VAL A 71 6.12 -0.51 4.96
C VAL A 71 6.73 0.17 6.19
N LEU A 72 5.91 0.92 6.94
CA LEU A 72 6.34 1.60 8.16
C LEU A 72 6.92 0.61 9.18
N ASP A 73 6.21 -0.49 9.44
CA ASP A 73 6.64 -1.55 10.35
C ASP A 73 7.97 -2.18 9.94
N LYS A 74 8.21 -2.30 8.62
CA LYS A 74 9.46 -2.84 8.09
C LYS A 74 10.64 -1.88 8.22
N CYS A 75 10.38 -0.57 8.27
CA CYS A 75 11.39 0.45 8.48
C CYS A 75 11.67 0.70 9.97
N LEU A 76 10.78 0.30 10.88
CA LEU A 76 10.98 0.50 12.32
C LEU A 76 12.23 -0.21 12.83
N ALA A 77 13.07 0.57 13.51
CA ALA A 77 14.30 0.05 14.11
C ALA A 77 13.97 -0.98 15.21
N PRO A 78 14.67 -2.13 15.28
CA PRO A 78 14.56 -3.04 16.42
C PRO A 78 15.20 -2.45 17.68
N SER A 79 16.11 -1.48 17.52
CA SER A 79 16.74 -0.72 18.59
C SER A 79 17.28 0.60 18.07
N THR A 80 17.55 1.56 18.94
CA THR A 80 18.09 2.88 18.57
C THR A 80 19.61 2.89 18.33
N ALA A 81 20.26 1.73 18.25
CA ALA A 81 21.73 1.65 18.21
C ALA A 81 22.33 2.06 16.85
N THR A 82 21.61 1.83 15.76
CA THR A 82 22.09 2.11 14.38
C THR A 82 21.57 3.43 13.82
N GLY A 83 20.56 4.04 14.44
CA GLY A 83 19.94 5.30 14.00
C GLY A 83 18.92 5.16 12.85
N GLU A 84 19.12 4.22 11.93
CA GLU A 84 18.12 3.86 10.90
C GLU A 84 16.80 3.44 11.54
N GLY A 85 15.67 3.87 10.97
CA GLY A 85 14.33 3.50 11.46
C GLY A 85 13.87 4.21 12.74
N CYS A 86 14.59 5.25 13.17
CA CYS A 86 14.29 6.03 14.37
C CYS A 86 13.65 7.40 14.10
N ASP A 87 13.49 7.80 12.83
CA ASP A 87 12.92 9.10 12.44
C ASP A 87 11.39 9.04 12.32
N ASN A 88 10.77 10.21 12.14
CA ASN A 88 9.41 10.31 11.67
C ASN A 88 9.30 9.68 10.27
N MET A 89 8.24 8.89 10.08
CA MET A 89 8.00 8.21 8.82
C MET A 89 6.62 8.57 8.31
N THR A 90 6.56 9.09 7.09
CA THR A 90 5.32 9.42 6.38
C THR A 90 5.42 8.93 4.95
N MET A 91 4.36 8.26 4.48
CA MET A 91 4.26 7.75 3.11
C MET A 91 2.86 7.97 2.56
N ILE A 92 2.79 8.27 1.26
CA ILE A 92 1.57 8.28 0.45
C ILE A 92 1.75 7.25 -0.66
N LEU A 93 0.78 6.34 -0.78
CA LEU A 93 0.69 5.36 -1.85
C LEU A 93 -0.52 5.67 -2.74
N VAL A 94 -0.27 5.89 -4.03
CA VAL A 94 -1.30 6.16 -5.05
C VAL A 94 -1.32 4.98 -6.03
N GLN A 95 -2.40 4.23 -6.08
CA GLN A 95 -2.59 3.17 -7.07
C GLN A 95 -3.35 3.72 -8.27
N PHE A 96 -2.79 3.64 -9.48
CA PHE A 96 -3.39 4.22 -10.69
C PHE A 96 -4.50 3.34 -11.26
N LYS A 97 -4.25 2.03 -11.36
CA LYS A 97 -5.21 1.04 -11.83
C LYS A 97 -5.42 -0.01 -10.75
N LYS A 98 -6.67 -0.38 -10.49
CA LYS A 98 -6.94 -1.58 -9.69
C LYS A 98 -6.57 -2.79 -10.55
N PRO A 99 -5.89 -3.82 -9.98
CA PRO A 99 -5.65 -5.06 -10.69
C PRO A 99 -6.98 -5.56 -11.26
N ILE A 100 -7.04 -5.75 -12.57
CA ILE A 100 -8.19 -6.42 -13.19
C ILE A 100 -8.15 -7.82 -12.61
N LYS A 101 -9.11 -8.16 -11.74
CA LYS A 101 -9.36 -9.55 -11.40
C LYS A 101 -9.68 -10.22 -12.73
N SER A 102 -8.75 -11.01 -13.26
CA SER A 102 -9.05 -11.93 -14.33
C SER A 102 -10.08 -12.91 -13.77
N THR A 103 -11.36 -12.57 -13.92
CA THR A 103 -12.41 -13.58 -13.92
C THR A 103 -12.14 -14.42 -15.16
N SER A 104 -11.34 -15.47 -15.01
CA SER A 104 -11.44 -16.63 -15.86
C SER A 104 -12.84 -17.21 -15.61
N SER A 105 -13.83 -16.65 -16.29
CA SER A 105 -15.19 -17.17 -16.35
C SER A 105 -15.15 -18.42 -17.21
N ALA A 106 -14.93 -19.56 -16.57
CA ALA A 106 -15.19 -20.86 -17.17
C ALA A 106 -15.62 -21.82 -16.07
N GLU A 107 -16.89 -21.74 -15.69
CA GLU A 107 -17.64 -22.86 -15.11
C GLU A 107 -19.14 -22.60 -15.34
N GLU A 108 -19.62 -23.13 -16.47
CA GLU A 108 -21.04 -23.40 -16.69
C GLU A 108 -21.36 -24.82 -16.18
N GLN A 109 -22.41 -24.87 -15.36
CA GLN A 109 -23.36 -25.96 -15.09
C GLN A 109 -22.93 -27.18 -14.25
N SER A 110 -23.55 -27.30 -13.07
CA SER A 110 -24.58 -28.35 -12.86
C SER A 110 -25.45 -28.04 -11.65
N SER A 111 -26.72 -27.72 -11.89
CA SER A 111 -27.80 -27.76 -10.92
C SER A 111 -28.56 -29.07 -11.08
N ASN A 112 -28.39 -30.04 -10.17
CA ASN A 112 -29.47 -30.96 -9.78
C ASN A 112 -29.11 -31.79 -8.54
N SER A 113 -29.78 -31.56 -7.42
CA SER A 113 -30.21 -32.63 -6.49
C SER A 113 -31.13 -32.02 -5.42
N GLU A 114 -32.43 -32.07 -5.69
CA GLU A 114 -33.46 -31.95 -4.66
C GLU A 114 -33.76 -33.38 -4.16
N SER A 115 -33.29 -33.70 -2.96
CA SER A 115 -33.61 -34.95 -2.26
C SER A 115 -34.62 -34.61 -1.16
N THR A 116 -35.89 -34.94 -1.40
CA THR A 116 -36.92 -34.97 -0.35
C THR A 116 -36.66 -36.16 0.56
N GLU A 117 -36.22 -35.91 1.80
CA GLU A 117 -36.30 -36.89 2.89
C GLU A 117 -37.62 -36.72 3.63
N THR A 118 -38.48 -37.74 3.53
CA THR A 118 -39.64 -37.95 4.39
C THR A 118 -39.19 -38.65 5.67
N GLU A 119 -39.25 -37.97 6.82
CA GLU A 119 -39.13 -38.61 8.14
C GLU A 119 -40.49 -39.16 8.64
N PRO A 120 -40.51 -40.32 9.33
CA PRO A 120 -41.72 -40.96 9.81
C PRO A 120 -42.22 -40.41 11.16
N LYS A 121 -43.55 -40.45 11.32
CA LYS A 121 -44.28 -40.17 12.56
C LYS A 121 -43.82 -41.09 13.71
N LEU A 122 -43.58 -40.48 14.87
CA LEU A 122 -43.61 -41.16 16.16
C LEU A 122 -44.70 -40.52 17.04
N GLU A 123 -45.73 -41.31 17.30
CA GLU A 123 -46.74 -41.09 18.33
C GLU A 123 -46.12 -41.34 19.71
N GLY A 124 -46.38 -40.45 20.66
CA GLY A 124 -45.99 -40.58 22.06
C GLY A 124 -46.80 -39.63 22.91
N ASN A 125 -47.62 -40.20 23.79
CA ASN A 125 -48.82 -39.66 24.38
C ASN A 125 -48.56 -38.94 25.73
N ALA A 126 -49.50 -38.04 26.07
CA ALA A 126 -50.02 -37.73 27.42
C ALA A 126 -49.23 -36.88 28.45
N GLU A 127 -49.87 -35.74 28.78
CA GLU A 127 -50.22 -35.23 30.12
C GLU A 127 -49.10 -34.89 31.14
N LYS A 128 -48.80 -33.59 31.31
CA LYS A 128 -49.40 -32.70 32.33
C LYS A 128 -48.86 -31.27 32.21
#